data_AF-A0A2E7S7I4-F1
#
_entry.id   AF-A0A2E7S7I4-F1
#
_cell.length_a   1.000
_cell.length_b   1.000
_cell.length_c   1.000
_cell.angle_alpha   90.00
_cell.angle_beta   90.00
_cell.angle_gamma   90.00
#
_symmetry.space_group_name_H-M   'P 1'
#
loop_
_entity.id
_entity.type
_entity.pdbx_description
1 polymer ?
#
loop_
_entity_poly.entity_id
_entity_poly.type
_entity_poly.pdbx_seq_one_letter_code
_entity_poly.pdbx_strand_id
1 'polypeptide(L)'
;MVVCSLTTVNAQIGSWEMGIEYPQDNEDVPFNVKQDGTASIEFFVSNDELVDIVVEFEYEIPFEGEADGPESETIGSGENKSFILSVSGIDVWSFAADSKE
;
A
#
# COMPACT_ATOMS: atom_id res chain seq x y z
N MET A 1 15.39 12.22 19.74
CA MET A 1 14.58 12.70 18.60
C MET A 1 14.61 11.58 17.58
N VAL A 2 13.58 10.73 17.57
CA VAL A 2 13.48 9.61 16.63
C VAL A 2 13.09 10.22 15.29
N VAL A 3 14.07 10.32 14.40
CA VAL A 3 13.83 10.57 12.98
C VAL A 3 13.26 9.27 12.41
N CYS A 4 11.94 9.15 12.40
CA CYS A 4 11.27 8.16 11.58
C CYS A 4 11.53 8.59 10.14
N SER A 5 12.51 7.97 9.50
CA SER A 5 12.77 8.18 8.08
C SER A 5 11.56 7.58 7.37
N LEU A 6 10.59 8.42 7.01
CA LEU A 6 9.60 8.08 6.01
C LEU A 6 10.41 7.77 4.76
N THR A 7 10.65 6.49 4.49
CA THR A 7 11.08 6.04 3.19
C THR A 7 9.95 6.42 2.25
N THR A 8 10.04 7.60 1.65
CA THR A 8 9.39 7.86 0.38
C THR A 8 9.78 6.67 -0.49
N VAL A 9 8.80 5.88 -0.89
CA VAL A 9 8.97 4.85 -1.92
C VAL A 9 9.20 5.63 -3.22
N ASN A 10 10.33 6.31 -3.34
CA ASN A 10 10.69 7.05 -4.54
C ASN A 10 11.31 6.02 -5.48
N ALA A 11 10.47 5.14 -6.02
CA ALA A 11 10.81 4.27 -7.13
C ALA A 11 11.02 5.13 -8.39
N GLN A 12 12.06 5.97 -8.42
CA GLN A 12 12.53 6.57 -9.66
C GLN A 12 13.59 5.66 -10.28
N ILE A 13 13.11 4.74 -11.11
CA ILE A 13 13.92 4.07 -12.13
C ILE A 13 13.17 4.25 -13.47
N GLY A 14 13.19 5.45 -14.04
CA GLY A 14 12.47 5.80 -15.29
C GLY A 14 11.31 6.78 -15.05
N SER A 15 10.65 7.25 -16.12
CA SER A 15 9.50 8.16 -16.09
C SER A 15 8.21 7.43 -15.67
N TRP A 16 8.28 6.51 -14.72
CA TRP A 16 7.11 5.88 -14.13
C TRP A 16 7.06 6.18 -12.63
N GLU A 17 5.86 6.15 -12.06
CA GLU A 17 5.57 6.51 -10.68
C GLU A 17 4.71 5.43 -10.03
N MET A 18 4.97 5.18 -8.75
CA MET A 18 4.11 4.38 -7.88
C MET A 18 3.69 5.23 -6.69
N GLY A 19 2.41 5.19 -6.34
CA GLY A 19 1.86 5.93 -5.21
C GLY A 19 0.76 5.15 -4.51
N ILE A 20 0.45 5.56 -3.29
CA ILE A 20 -0.67 5.03 -2.50
C ILE A 20 -1.80 6.05 -2.55
N GLU A 21 -3.03 5.60 -2.80
CA GLU A 21 -4.22 6.44 -2.67
C GLU A 21 -4.67 6.47 -1.22
N TYR A 22 -4.35 7.57 -0.54
CA TYR A 22 -4.70 7.75 0.87
C TYR A 22 -6.18 8.10 1.04
N PRO A 23 -6.82 7.61 2.11
CA PRO A 23 -8.18 8.00 2.42
C PRO A 23 -8.24 9.52 2.63
N GLN A 24 -9.19 10.17 1.94
CA GLN A 24 -9.36 11.63 1.97
C GLN A 24 -8.14 12.41 1.44
N ASP A 25 -7.28 11.79 0.62
CA ASP A 25 -6.09 12.41 0.05
C ASP A 25 -5.12 12.92 1.14
N ASN A 26 -5.11 12.26 2.31
CA ASN A 26 -4.36 12.72 3.47
C ASN A 26 -3.49 11.60 4.05
N GLU A 27 -2.17 11.71 3.85
CA GLU A 27 -1.18 10.74 4.32
C GLU A 27 -1.08 10.64 5.85
N ASP A 28 -1.51 11.69 6.57
CA ASP A 28 -1.58 11.70 8.04
C ASP A 28 -2.76 10.84 8.57
N VAL A 29 -3.69 10.42 7.69
CA VAL A 29 -4.84 9.59 8.09
C VAL A 29 -4.47 8.11 7.94
N PRO A 30 -4.34 7.37 9.05
CA PRO A 30 -4.02 5.94 8.98
C PRO A 30 -5.15 5.13 8.32
N PHE A 31 -4.77 4.04 7.65
CA PHE A 31 -5.73 3.05 7.17
C PHE A 31 -6.45 2.40 8.36
N ASN A 32 -7.78 2.42 8.35
CA ASN A 32 -8.56 1.80 9.41
C ASN A 32 -8.62 0.28 9.19
N VAL A 33 -8.09 -0.47 10.16
CA VAL A 33 -8.32 -1.91 10.26
C VAL A 33 -9.74 -2.12 10.83
N LYS A 34 -10.56 -2.85 10.09
CA LYS A 34 -11.92 -3.21 10.52
C LYS A 34 -11.86 -4.15 11.72
N GLN A 35 -12.95 -4.22 12.49
CA GLN A 35 -13.07 -5.13 13.64
C GLN A 35 -12.91 -6.62 13.29
N ASP A 36 -13.01 -6.97 12.02
CA ASP A 36 -12.76 -8.32 11.50
C ASP A 36 -11.27 -8.58 11.18
N GLY A 37 -10.38 -7.65 11.51
CA GLY A 37 -8.94 -7.78 11.23
C GLY A 37 -8.56 -7.54 9.78
N THR A 38 -9.39 -6.79 9.04
CA THR A 38 -9.19 -6.54 7.61
C THR A 38 -8.94 -5.07 7.31
N ALA A 39 -8.04 -4.80 6.36
CA ALA A 39 -7.78 -3.48 5.81
C ALA A 39 -7.70 -3.54 4.27
N SER A 40 -7.92 -2.41 3.61
CA SER A 40 -7.78 -2.31 2.16
C SER A 40 -6.97 -1.06 1.85
N ILE A 41 -5.92 -1.23 1.04
CA ILE A 41 -5.03 -0.17 0.59
C ILE A 41 -5.18 -0.10 -0.93
N GLU A 42 -5.48 1.09 -1.44
CA GLU A 42 -5.48 1.36 -2.88
C GLU A 42 -4.17 2.02 -3.25
N PHE A 43 -3.56 1.60 -4.35
CA PHE A 43 -2.30 2.13 -4.85
C PHE A 43 -2.32 2.16 -6.37
N PHE A 44 -1.52 3.03 -6.97
CA PHE A 44 -1.45 3.18 -8.41
C PHE A 44 -0.03 3.06 -8.93
N VAL A 45 0.07 2.67 -10.19
CA VAL A 45 1.29 2.73 -10.98
C VAL A 45 0.98 3.51 -12.26
N SER A 46 1.75 4.55 -12.53
CA SER A 46 1.65 5.39 -13.71
C SER A 46 2.93 5.22 -14.54
N ASN A 47 2.80 4.81 -15.79
CA ASN A 47 3.92 4.63 -16.71
C ASN A 47 3.90 5.75 -17.76
N ASP A 48 4.71 6.80 -17.60
CA ASP A 48 4.88 7.85 -18.62
C ASP A 48 5.95 7.49 -19.67
N GLU A 49 6.54 6.28 -19.59
CA GLU A 49 7.46 5.80 -20.61
C GLU A 49 6.73 5.49 -21.93
N LEU A 50 7.51 5.51 -23.02
CA LEU A 50 7.06 5.16 -24.37
C LEU A 50 7.05 3.64 -24.63
N VAL A 51 7.39 2.85 -23.61
CA VAL A 51 7.45 1.39 -23.65
C VAL A 51 6.73 0.80 -22.43
N ASP A 52 6.26 -0.43 -22.59
CA ASP A 52 5.55 -1.14 -21.52
C ASP A 52 6.53 -1.57 -20.43
N ILE A 53 6.09 -1.50 -19.18
CA ILE A 53 6.87 -1.95 -18.01
C ILE A 53 6.20 -3.16 -17.37
N VAL A 54 7.02 -4.01 -16.76
CA VAL A 54 6.56 -5.11 -15.91
C VAL A 54 6.97 -4.77 -14.48
N VAL A 55 6.00 -4.73 -13.58
CA VAL A 55 6.20 -4.40 -12.16
C VAL A 55 5.90 -5.64 -11.34
N GLU A 56 6.81 -5.98 -10.43
CA GLU A 56 6.63 -7.04 -9.44
C GLU A 56 6.39 -6.38 -8.08
N PHE A 57 5.40 -6.86 -7.33
CA PHE A 57 5.02 -6.29 -6.05
C PHE A 57 5.39 -7.23 -4.90
N GLU A 58 6.04 -6.66 -3.88
CA GLU A 58 6.33 -7.35 -2.63
C GLU A 58 5.70 -6.56 -1.48
N TYR A 59 5.00 -7.28 -0.59
CA TYR A 59 4.24 -6.69 0.50
C TYR A 59 4.85 -7.09 1.85
N GLU A 60 5.17 -6.10 2.67
CA GLU A 60 5.56 -6.31 4.06
C GLU A 60 4.40 -5.89 4.97
N ILE A 61 3.72 -6.88 5.55
CA ILE A 61 2.57 -6.66 6.42
C ILE A 61 2.97 -6.80 7.90
N PRO A 62 2.78 -5.76 8.72
CA PRO A 62 3.00 -5.87 10.17
C PRO A 62 1.88 -6.69 10.85
N PHE A 63 2.13 -7.13 12.09
CA PHE A 63 1.14 -7.85 12.92
C PHE A 63 0.72 -9.23 12.41
N GLU A 64 1.60 -9.91 11.66
CA GLU A 64 1.37 -11.27 11.15
C GLU A 64 0.13 -11.40 10.24
N GLY A 65 -0.34 -10.28 9.68
CA GLY A 65 -1.43 -10.27 8.71
C GLY A 65 -1.03 -10.87 7.37
N GLU A 66 -2.03 -11.31 6.62
CA GLU A 66 -1.90 -11.86 5.27
C GLU A 66 -2.22 -10.77 4.25
N ALA A 67 -1.38 -10.63 3.22
CA ALA A 67 -1.60 -9.75 2.09
C ALA A 67 -2.19 -10.52 0.91
N ASP A 68 -3.24 -9.97 0.31
CA ASP A 68 -3.85 -10.42 -0.93
C ASP A 68 -3.86 -9.26 -1.93
N GLY A 69 -3.05 -9.40 -2.98
CA GLY A 69 -2.83 -8.37 -3.99
C GLY A 69 -2.11 -8.93 -5.23
N PRO A 70 -1.97 -8.15 -6.30
CA PRO A 70 -1.27 -8.59 -7.51
C PRO A 70 0.21 -8.87 -7.22
N GLU A 71 0.73 -10.01 -7.67
CA GLU A 71 2.16 -10.36 -7.55
C GLU A 71 3.02 -9.68 -8.63
N SER A 72 2.47 -9.52 -9.83
CA SER A 72 3.11 -8.83 -10.95
C SER A 72 2.07 -8.31 -11.92
N GLU A 73 2.41 -7.25 -12.64
CA GLU A 73 1.53 -6.68 -13.64
C GLU A 73 2.30 -5.97 -14.76
N THR A 74 1.74 -6.01 -15.97
CA THR A 74 2.23 -5.19 -17.08
C THR A 74 1.45 -3.88 -17.15
N ILE A 75 2.17 -2.76 -17.15
CA ILE A 75 1.61 -1.41 -17.30
C ILE A 75 1.99 -0.91 -18.69
N GLY A 76 0.99 -0.62 -19.52
CA GLY A 76 1.21 -0.13 -20.86
C GLY A 76 1.90 1.23 -20.89
N SER A 77 2.49 1.55 -22.03
CA SER A 77 3.10 2.86 -22.31
C SER A 77 2.06 3.99 -22.18
N GLY A 78 2.31 4.99 -21.34
CA GLY A 78 1.37 6.09 -21.07
C GLY A 78 0.13 5.69 -20.25
N GLU A 79 0.11 4.49 -19.64
CA GLU A 79 -1.01 4.03 -18.84
C GLU A 79 -0.83 4.30 -17.35
N ASN A 80 -1.96 4.51 -16.67
CA ASN A 80 -2.06 4.51 -15.22
C ASN A 80 -3.06 3.43 -14.78
N LYS A 81 -2.62 2.53 -13.90
CA LYS A 81 -3.44 1.46 -13.34
C LYS A 81 -3.45 1.55 -11.82
N SER A 82 -4.63 1.40 -11.24
CA SER A 82 -4.84 1.29 -9.80
C SER A 82 -5.11 -0.16 -9.39
N PHE A 83 -4.67 -0.51 -8.20
CA PHE A 83 -4.73 -1.84 -7.61
C PHE A 83 -5.19 -1.74 -6.17
N ILE A 84 -5.75 -2.84 -5.67
CA ILE A 84 -6.18 -2.96 -4.28
C ILE A 84 -5.38 -4.06 -3.62
N LEU A 85 -4.69 -3.72 -2.53
CA LEU A 85 -4.09 -4.66 -1.59
C LEU A 85 -5.07 -4.87 -0.43
N SER A 86 -5.56 -6.09 -0.28
CA SER A 86 -6.38 -6.49 0.86
C SER A 86 -5.48 -7.11 1.92
N VAL A 87 -5.58 -6.64 3.15
CA VAL A 87 -4.90 -7.22 4.30
C VAL A 87 -5.92 -7.88 5.20
N SER A 88 -5.65 -9.09 5.66
CA SER A 88 -6.52 -9.88 6.55
C SER A 88 -5.71 -10.54 7.67
N GLY A 89 -6.39 -11.17 8.63
CA GLY A 89 -5.72 -11.92 9.70
C GLY A 89 -5.11 -11.06 10.81
N ILE A 90 -5.35 -9.74 10.82
CA ILE A 90 -4.88 -8.86 11.89
C ILE A 90 -5.70 -9.14 13.17
N ASP A 91 -5.06 -9.63 14.22
CA ASP A 91 -5.73 -9.87 15.51
C ASP A 91 -6.00 -8.54 16.24
N VAL A 92 -7.10 -7.88 15.90
CA VAL A 92 -7.49 -6.59 16.51
C VAL A 92 -7.77 -6.70 18.01
N TRP A 93 -8.08 -7.89 18.53
CA TRP A 93 -8.40 -8.11 19.94
C TRP A 93 -7.16 -8.05 20.84
N SER A 94 -6.01 -8.49 20.34
CA SER A 94 -4.72 -8.34 21.03
C SER A 94 -4.29 -6.87 21.17
N PHE A 95 -4.81 -5.96 20.34
CA PHE A 95 -4.45 -4.53 20.33
C PHE A 95 -5.57 -3.60 20.84
N ALA A 96 -6.84 -4.02 20.82
CA ALA A 96 -7.97 -3.23 21.33
C ALA A 96 -8.03 -3.15 22.87
N ALA A 97 -7.14 -3.85 23.58
CA ALA A 97 -7.13 -3.94 25.03
C ALA A 97 -6.38 -2.80 25.76
N ASP A 98 -6.02 -1.69 25.08
CA ASP A 98 -5.56 -0.45 25.73
C ASP A 98 -6.61 0.67 25.55
N SER A 99 -7.82 0.41 26.04
CA SER A 99 -8.74 1.45 26.45
C SER A 99 -9.04 1.21 27.92
N LYS A 100 -8.04 1.47 28.77
CA LYS A 100 -8.21 1.44 30.21
C LYS A 100 -9.01 2.67 30.64
N GLU A 101 -10.12 2.38 31.29
CA GLU A 101 -11.08 3.26 31.97
C GLU A 101 -10.47 4.41 32.78
#